data_AF-A0A4Y2C2I5-F1
#
_entry.id   AF-A0A4Y2C2I5-F1
#
_cell.length_a   1.000
_cell.length_b   1.000
_cell.length_c   1.000
_cell.angle_alpha   90.00
_cell.angle_beta   90.00
_cell.angle_gamma   90.00
#
_symmetry.space_group_name_H-M   'P 1'
#
loop_
_entity.id
_entity.type
_entity.pdbx_description
1 polymer ?
#
loop_
_entity_poly.entity_id
_entity_poly.type
_entity_poly.pdbx_seq_one_letter_code
_entity_poly.pdbx_strand_id
1 'polypeptide(L)'
;AEDELLVTSADNTASLWKFNGTSFNLSCSLTGHTNVVQKGTGTYSPENGKLIIVTLSTDSSVKIWERNTSEVSCSQTISFGNGFGLDVKLASLNNDVIMALSIDDAKLHLYIQDNQGHFIPAVKLIGHEDWIQSIDILKDDNGDLMIATASQDTHIRMWKISSHLPENRCSTIDSMVLNVDATTFQSSFGMFH
;
A
#
# COMPACT_ATOMS: atom_id res chain seq x y z
N ALA A 1 -8.86 -15.09 -11.81
CA ALA A 1 -8.01 -14.59 -12.90
C ALA A 1 -7.93 -13.08 -12.73
N GLU A 2 -6.75 -12.50 -12.90
CA GLU A 2 -6.60 -11.04 -12.85
C GLU A 2 -7.08 -10.47 -14.18
N ASP A 3 -8.33 -10.03 -14.21
CA ASP A 3 -8.97 -9.52 -15.44
C ASP A 3 -8.82 -8.00 -15.59
N GLU A 4 -8.04 -7.36 -14.71
CA GLU A 4 -7.84 -5.92 -14.68
C GLU A 4 -6.37 -5.55 -14.56
N LEU A 5 -5.98 -4.51 -15.29
CA LEU A 5 -4.60 -4.00 -15.34
C LEU A 5 -4.61 -2.51 -15.02
N LEU A 6 -3.83 -2.12 -14.01
CA LEU A 6 -3.56 -0.72 -13.70
C LEU A 6 -2.27 -0.26 -14.38
N VAL A 7 -2.35 0.86 -15.09
CA VAL A 7 -1.21 1.47 -15.77
C VAL A 7 -1.04 2.88 -15.25
N THR A 8 0.15 3.22 -14.76
CA THR A 8 0.50 4.58 -14.31
C THR A 8 1.37 5.27 -15.36
N SER A 9 1.22 6.58 -15.52
CA SER A 9 1.85 7.34 -16.60
C SER A 9 2.50 8.64 -16.12
N ALA A 10 3.45 9.12 -16.92
CA ALA A 10 4.10 10.42 -16.75
C ALA A 10 3.24 11.60 -17.21
N ASP A 11 2.08 11.35 -17.82
CA ASP A 11 1.10 12.37 -18.23
C ASP A 11 0.16 12.83 -17.10
N ASN A 12 0.51 12.52 -15.85
CA ASN A 12 -0.27 12.81 -14.63
C ASN A 12 -1.55 11.97 -14.47
N THR A 13 -1.69 10.89 -15.26
CA THR A 13 -2.84 10.00 -15.17
C THR A 13 -2.43 8.57 -14.84
N ALA A 14 -3.41 7.82 -14.35
CA ALA A 14 -3.38 6.37 -14.40
C ALA A 14 -4.59 5.87 -15.19
N SER A 15 -4.54 4.65 -15.70
CA SER A 15 -5.60 4.05 -16.50
C SER A 15 -5.86 2.63 -16.03
N LEU A 16 -7.14 2.30 -15.86
CA LEU A 16 -7.58 0.94 -15.56
C LEU A 16 -8.06 0.29 -16.85
N TRP A 17 -7.55 -0.89 -17.15
CA TRP A 17 -7.88 -1.67 -18.32
C TRP A 17 -8.55 -2.97 -17.90
N LYS A 18 -9.56 -3.41 -18.63
CA LYS A 18 -10.28 -4.65 -18.36
C LYS A 18 -10.12 -5.63 -19.51
N PHE A 19 -9.78 -6.87 -19.19
CA PHE A 19 -9.71 -7.97 -20.13
C PHE A 19 -11.11 -8.51 -20.43
N ASN A 20 -11.44 -8.65 -21.72
CA ASN A 20 -12.74 -9.16 -22.16
C ASN A 20 -12.68 -10.60 -22.70
N GLY A 21 -11.55 -11.31 -22.49
CA GLY A 21 -11.29 -12.64 -23.04
C GLY A 21 -10.39 -12.65 -24.27
N THR A 22 -10.26 -11.54 -24.99
CA THR A 22 -9.40 -11.43 -26.19
C THR A 22 -8.41 -10.28 -26.12
N SER A 23 -8.81 -9.13 -25.56
CA SER A 23 -7.94 -7.96 -25.42
C SER A 23 -8.27 -7.15 -24.16
N PHE A 24 -7.30 -6.34 -23.74
CA PHE A 24 -7.52 -5.31 -22.72
C PHE A 24 -8.14 -4.08 -23.37
N ASN A 25 -9.26 -3.61 -22.81
CA ASN A 25 -9.92 -2.38 -23.21
C ASN A 25 -9.85 -1.36 -22.08
N LEU A 26 -9.71 -0.08 -22.43
CA LEU A 26 -9.68 0.99 -21.46
C LEU A 26 -11.02 1.01 -20.72
N SER A 27 -10.99 0.78 -19.41
CA SER A 27 -12.18 0.82 -18.57
C SER A 27 -12.42 2.23 -18.04
N CYS A 28 -11.39 2.89 -17.50
CA CYS A 28 -11.48 4.27 -17.03
C CYS A 28 -10.09 4.91 -16.95
N SER A 29 -10.07 6.25 -17.02
CA SER A 29 -8.88 7.05 -16.74
C SER A 29 -9.02 7.70 -15.36
N LEU A 30 -7.97 7.59 -14.55
CA LEU A 30 -7.84 8.15 -13.22
C LEU A 30 -7.11 9.48 -13.35
N THR A 31 -7.90 10.56 -13.43
CA THR A 31 -7.39 11.93 -13.63
C THR A 31 -7.56 12.75 -12.36
N GLY A 32 -6.52 13.52 -12.01
CA GLY A 32 -6.57 14.41 -10.83
C GLY A 32 -5.23 14.66 -10.16
N HIS A 33 -4.19 13.86 -10.44
CA HIS A 33 -2.83 14.20 -10.04
C HIS A 33 -2.33 15.41 -10.84
N THR A 34 -1.45 16.21 -10.23
CA THR A 34 -0.86 17.40 -10.87
C THR A 34 0.53 17.14 -11.43
N ASN A 35 1.07 15.94 -11.22
CA ASN A 35 2.38 15.50 -11.69
C ASN A 35 2.41 13.97 -11.93
N VAL A 36 3.54 13.46 -12.42
CA VAL A 36 3.80 12.06 -12.80
C VAL A 36 3.26 11.07 -11.78
N VAL A 37 2.46 10.10 -12.23
CA VAL A 37 2.04 8.96 -11.40
C VAL A 37 3.11 7.87 -11.50
N GLN A 38 3.88 7.66 -10.43
CA GLN A 38 5.06 6.78 -10.44
C GLN A 38 4.76 5.33 -10.07
N LYS A 39 3.77 5.15 -9.19
CA LYS A 39 3.39 3.84 -8.65
C LYS A 39 1.88 3.77 -8.50
N GLY A 40 1.37 2.56 -8.63
CA GLY A 40 -0.04 2.29 -8.45
C GLY A 40 -0.23 0.84 -8.04
N THR A 41 -1.26 0.61 -7.24
CA THR A 41 -1.65 -0.72 -6.78
C THR A 41 -3.17 -0.76 -6.62
N GLY A 42 -3.76 -1.95 -6.69
CA GLY A 42 -5.19 -2.11 -6.49
C GLY A 42 -5.48 -3.42 -5.79
N THR A 43 -6.58 -3.44 -5.03
CA THR A 43 -7.12 -4.65 -4.41
C THR A 43 -8.62 -4.58 -4.39
N TYR A 44 -9.26 -5.74 -4.29
CA TYR A 44 -10.66 -5.83 -3.93
C TYR A 44 -10.76 -5.85 -2.40
N SER A 45 -11.62 -5.00 -1.83
CA SER A 45 -11.94 -5.05 -0.41
C SER A 45 -12.59 -6.41 -0.10
N PRO A 46 -12.06 -7.18 0.87
CA PRO A 46 -12.66 -8.46 1.24
C PRO A 46 -14.06 -8.33 1.84
N GLU A 47 -14.37 -7.19 2.47
CA GLU A 47 -15.64 -6.95 3.15
C GLU A 47 -16.81 -6.83 2.17
N ASN A 48 -16.63 -6.03 1.10
CA ASN A 48 -17.73 -5.65 0.20
C ASN A 48 -17.43 -5.91 -1.28
N GLY A 49 -16.25 -6.44 -1.62
CA GLY A 49 -15.85 -6.74 -3.00
C GLY A 49 -15.62 -5.49 -3.86
N LYS A 50 -15.50 -4.31 -3.25
CA LYS A 50 -15.27 -3.04 -3.95
C LYS A 50 -13.82 -2.93 -4.38
N LEU A 51 -13.59 -2.52 -5.62
CA LEU A 51 -12.23 -2.25 -6.12
C LEU A 51 -11.72 -0.94 -5.51
N ILE A 52 -10.59 -1.04 -4.82
CA ILE A 52 -9.82 0.07 -4.27
C ILE A 52 -8.52 0.14 -5.04
N ILE A 53 -8.22 1.31 -5.59
CA ILE A 53 -6.98 1.60 -6.29
C ILE A 53 -6.27 2.71 -5.54
N VAL A 54 -4.96 2.60 -5.42
CA VAL A 54 -4.10 3.64 -4.89
C VAL A 54 -3.09 4.04 -5.94
N THR A 55 -2.96 5.33 -6.18
CA THR A 55 -1.93 5.90 -7.06
C THR A 55 -1.05 6.85 -6.26
N LEU A 56 0.25 6.77 -6.51
CA LEU A 56 1.26 7.60 -5.88
C LEU A 56 1.98 8.44 -6.94
N SER A 57 2.07 9.73 -6.68
CA SER A 57 2.58 10.72 -7.63
C SER A 57 3.71 11.56 -7.04
N THR A 58 4.51 12.14 -7.93
CA THR A 58 5.51 13.17 -7.60
C THR A 58 4.90 14.51 -7.20
N ASP A 59 3.57 14.65 -7.23
CA ASP A 59 2.86 15.80 -6.66
C ASP A 59 2.76 15.79 -5.13
N SER A 60 3.55 14.93 -4.48
CA SER A 60 3.59 14.72 -3.03
C SER A 60 2.24 14.25 -2.46
N SER A 61 1.48 13.49 -3.25
CA SER A 61 0.20 12.92 -2.82
C SER A 61 0.00 11.47 -3.25
N VAL A 62 -0.79 10.78 -2.43
CA VAL A 62 -1.42 9.51 -2.73
C VAL A 62 -2.90 9.77 -2.97
N LYS A 63 -3.44 9.26 -4.07
CA LYS A 63 -4.88 9.27 -4.34
C LYS A 63 -5.46 7.87 -4.20
N ILE A 64 -6.59 7.81 -3.52
CA ILE A 64 -7.38 6.61 -3.33
C ILE A 64 -8.59 6.73 -4.23
N TRP A 65 -8.79 5.71 -5.05
CA TRP A 65 -9.86 5.62 -6.01
C TRP A 65 -10.70 4.40 -5.70
N GLU A 66 -12.00 4.57 -5.88
CA GLU A 66 -12.97 3.58 -5.51
C GLU A 66 -13.93 3.36 -6.66
N ARG A 67 -14.16 2.09 -6.99
CA ARG A 67 -15.18 1.74 -7.97
C ARG A 67 -16.54 1.63 -7.32
N ASN A 68 -17.43 2.56 -7.62
CA ASN A 68 -18.84 2.45 -7.27
C ASN A 68 -19.61 1.98 -8.50
N THR A 69 -20.21 0.78 -8.41
CA THR A 69 -20.95 0.09 -9.49
C THR A 69 -20.16 -0.08 -10.79
N SER A 70 -20.05 0.97 -11.60
CA SER A 70 -19.37 0.99 -12.89
C SER A 70 -18.30 2.09 -13.00
N GLU A 71 -18.37 3.11 -12.15
CA GLU A 71 -17.51 4.30 -12.23
C GLU A 71 -16.44 4.28 -11.14
N VAL A 72 -15.23 4.70 -11.51
CA VAL A 72 -14.12 4.87 -10.57
C VAL A 72 -13.92 6.36 -10.31
N SER A 73 -13.97 6.76 -9.05
CA SER A 73 -13.77 8.14 -8.63
C SER A 73 -12.78 8.25 -7.47
N CYS A 74 -12.12 9.41 -7.35
CA CYS A 74 -11.22 9.68 -6.24
C CYS A 74 -12.04 9.85 -4.95
N SER A 75 -11.89 8.93 -4.00
CA SER A 75 -12.55 9.02 -2.68
C SER A 75 -11.74 9.86 -1.69
N GLN A 76 -10.40 9.79 -1.78
CA GLN A 76 -9.52 10.48 -0.84
C GLN A 76 -8.20 10.90 -1.50
N THR A 77 -7.64 12.02 -1.05
CA THR A 77 -6.27 12.42 -1.36
C THR A 77 -5.50 12.60 -0.06
N ILE A 78 -4.41 11.86 0.10
CA ILE A 78 -3.48 11.97 1.23
C ILE A 78 -2.25 12.72 0.73
N SER A 79 -2.05 13.94 1.20
CA SER A 79 -0.82 14.69 0.94
C SER A 79 0.14 14.51 2.10
N PHE A 80 1.41 14.27 1.78
CA PHE A 80 2.50 14.30 2.75
C PHE A 80 3.26 15.64 2.73
N GLY A 81 2.70 16.65 2.04
CA GLY A 81 3.16 18.03 2.04
C GLY A 81 4.36 18.24 1.12
N ASN A 82 5.53 17.79 1.54
CA ASN A 82 6.78 17.90 0.77
C ASN A 82 7.45 16.53 0.68
N GLY A 83 8.33 16.38 -0.30
CA GLY A 83 9.08 15.15 -0.54
C GLY A 83 8.47 14.26 -1.61
N PHE A 84 9.00 13.06 -1.73
CA PHE A 84 8.62 12.10 -2.77
C PHE A 84 8.17 10.79 -2.15
N GLY A 85 7.06 10.25 -2.64
CA GLY A 85 6.72 8.85 -2.37
C GLY A 85 7.53 7.93 -3.27
N LEU A 86 7.91 6.77 -2.73
CA LEU A 86 8.81 5.84 -3.40
C LEU A 86 8.09 4.56 -3.81
N ASP A 87 7.29 3.98 -2.91
CA ASP A 87 6.46 2.82 -3.21
C ASP A 87 5.16 2.82 -2.38
N VAL A 88 4.15 2.12 -2.91
CA VAL A 88 2.85 1.95 -2.24
C VAL A 88 2.26 0.59 -2.54
N LYS A 89 1.76 -0.09 -1.51
CA LYS A 89 1.15 -1.42 -1.60
C LYS A 89 -0.13 -1.50 -0.77
N LEU A 90 -1.09 -2.27 -1.26
CA LEU A 90 -2.32 -2.62 -0.55
C LEU A 90 -2.28 -4.09 -0.14
N ALA A 91 -2.83 -4.39 1.03
CA ALA A 91 -3.02 -5.74 1.52
C ALA A 91 -4.29 -5.82 2.37
N SER A 92 -4.76 -7.04 2.65
CA SER A 92 -5.93 -7.25 3.51
C SER A 92 -5.60 -8.07 4.75
N LEU A 93 -5.99 -7.53 5.91
CA LEU A 93 -5.84 -8.16 7.23
C LEU A 93 -7.21 -8.14 7.92
N ASN A 94 -7.77 -9.30 8.23
CA ASN A 94 -9.08 -9.46 8.87
C ASN A 94 -10.24 -8.65 8.25
N ASN A 95 -10.33 -8.64 6.93
CA ASN A 95 -11.29 -7.87 6.12
C ASN A 95 -11.01 -6.36 6.01
N ASP A 96 -10.11 -5.82 6.83
CA ASP A 96 -9.64 -4.45 6.68
C ASP A 96 -8.57 -4.35 5.60
N VAL A 97 -8.59 -3.26 4.84
CA VAL A 97 -7.57 -2.96 3.84
C VAL A 97 -6.50 -2.09 4.49
N ILE A 98 -5.26 -2.56 4.41
CA ILE A 98 -4.06 -1.89 4.89
C ILE A 98 -3.31 -1.32 3.69
N MET A 99 -2.90 -0.07 3.79
CA MET A 99 -2.01 0.58 2.83
C MET A 99 -0.64 0.80 3.48
N ALA A 100 0.40 0.29 2.82
CA ALA A 100 1.79 0.53 3.16
C ALA A 100 2.39 1.53 2.18
N LEU A 101 2.97 2.60 2.72
CA LEU A 101 3.52 3.73 1.96
C LEU A 101 4.95 4.02 2.42
N SER A 102 5.88 4.09 1.48
CA SER A 102 7.22 4.64 1.73
C SER A 102 7.36 6.02 1.09
N ILE A 103 7.92 6.94 1.86
CA ILE A 103 8.32 8.26 1.41
C ILE A 103 9.82 8.47 1.67
N ASP A 104 10.32 9.65 1.38
CA ASP A 104 11.72 10.06 1.55
C ASP A 104 12.17 10.31 3.00
N ASP A 105 11.48 9.72 4.00
CA ASP A 105 11.76 9.88 5.43
C ASP A 105 12.30 8.61 6.12
N ALA A 106 12.70 7.60 5.32
CA ALA A 106 13.25 6.31 5.76
C ALA A 106 12.29 5.47 6.63
N LYS A 107 10.99 5.80 6.67
CA LYS A 107 9.98 5.06 7.46
C LYS A 107 8.96 4.41 6.55
N LEU A 108 8.42 3.30 7.02
CA LEU A 108 7.25 2.68 6.42
C LEU A 108 6.01 3.19 7.14
N HIS A 109 5.12 3.88 6.42
CA HIS A 109 3.86 4.41 6.96
C HIS A 109 2.74 3.43 6.64
N LEU A 110 2.06 2.94 7.68
CA LEU A 110 0.90 2.09 7.54
C LEU A 110 -0.37 2.88 7.81
N TYR A 111 -1.36 2.69 6.94
CA TYR A 111 -2.69 3.24 7.06
C TYR A 111 -3.71 2.10 7.08
N ILE A 112 -4.77 2.27 7.86
CA ILE A 112 -5.91 1.34 7.91
C ILE A 112 -7.13 2.07 7.36
N GLN A 113 -7.98 1.35 6.64
CA GLN A 113 -9.28 1.85 6.19
C GLN A 113 -10.26 1.92 7.38
N ASP A 114 -10.90 3.08 7.58
CA ASP A 114 -11.96 3.24 8.56
C ASP A 114 -13.33 2.74 8.05
N ASN A 115 -14.34 2.74 8.92
CA ASN A 115 -15.71 2.31 8.58
C ASN A 115 -16.37 3.14 7.45
N GLN A 116 -15.81 4.30 7.10
CA GLN A 116 -16.29 5.16 6.02
C GLN A 116 -15.55 4.90 4.70
N GLY A 117 -14.54 4.02 4.71
CA GLY A 117 -13.71 3.72 3.57
C GLY A 117 -12.47 4.62 3.44
N HIS A 118 -12.21 5.52 4.40
CA HIS A 118 -11.06 6.42 4.36
C HIS A 118 -9.83 5.78 5.01
N PHE A 119 -8.67 5.95 4.40
CA PHE A 119 -7.39 5.54 4.96
C PHE A 119 -6.91 6.55 6.00
N ILE A 120 -6.76 6.10 7.24
CA ILE A 120 -6.24 6.87 8.37
C ILE A 120 -4.87 6.35 8.79
N PRO A 121 -3.95 7.21 9.26
CA PRO A 121 -2.64 6.78 9.73
C PRO A 121 -2.78 5.85 10.93
N ALA A 122 -2.15 4.68 10.87
CA ALA A 122 -2.17 3.70 11.95
C ALA A 122 -0.84 3.67 12.70
N VAL A 123 0.25 3.36 12.00
CA VAL A 123 1.58 3.21 12.61
C VAL A 123 2.69 3.62 11.63
N LYS A 124 3.80 4.11 12.18
CA LYS A 124 5.05 4.35 11.43
C LYS A 124 6.10 3.38 11.92
N LEU A 125 6.63 2.56 11.03
CA LEU A 125 7.68 1.61 11.35
C LEU A 125 9.04 2.26 11.09
N ILE A 126 9.81 2.39 12.16
CA ILE A 126 11.13 3.03 12.17
C ILE A 126 12.17 1.94 12.22
N GLY A 127 13.14 1.99 11.31
CA GLY A 127 14.25 1.04 11.33
C GLY A 127 15.26 1.26 10.22
N HIS A 128 14.83 1.62 9.01
CA HIS A 128 15.75 1.99 7.93
C HIS A 128 16.45 3.31 8.22
N GLU A 129 17.67 3.45 7.70
CA GLU A 129 18.51 4.65 7.85
C GLU A 129 18.48 5.53 6.60
N ASP A 130 17.87 5.04 5.51
CA ASP A 130 17.75 5.73 4.23
C ASP A 130 16.45 5.34 3.52
N TRP A 131 16.17 5.97 2.38
CA TRP A 131 14.96 5.83 1.57
C TRP A 131 14.58 4.38 1.27
N ILE A 132 13.34 4.02 1.63
CA ILE A 132 12.75 2.72 1.31
C ILE A 132 12.26 2.74 -0.15
N GLN A 133 13.02 2.08 -1.02
CA GLN A 133 12.80 2.07 -2.47
C GLN A 133 11.69 1.14 -2.92
N SER A 134 11.45 0.06 -2.18
CA SER A 134 10.40 -0.89 -2.54
C SER A 134 9.82 -1.58 -1.32
N ILE A 135 8.52 -1.86 -1.43
CA ILE A 135 7.71 -2.59 -0.47
C ILE A 135 7.12 -3.79 -1.20
N ASP A 136 7.15 -4.96 -0.57
CA ASP A 136 6.36 -6.10 -0.99
C ASP A 136 5.61 -6.68 0.20
N ILE A 137 4.43 -7.25 -0.04
CA ILE A 137 3.56 -7.76 1.02
C ILE A 137 3.10 -9.17 0.67
N LEU A 138 3.32 -10.08 1.60
CA LEU A 138 2.84 -11.45 1.56
C LEU A 138 1.89 -11.68 2.74
N LYS A 139 0.87 -12.50 2.55
CA LYS A 139 0.06 -13.03 3.65
C LYS A 139 0.57 -14.42 4.01
N ASP A 140 0.88 -14.66 5.29
CA ASP A 140 1.32 -15.95 5.76
C ASP A 140 0.15 -16.93 5.94
N ASP A 141 0.46 -18.20 6.21
CA ASP A 141 -0.54 -19.25 6.41
C ASP A 141 -1.43 -19.02 7.67
N ASN A 142 -0.97 -18.19 8.61
CA ASN A 142 -1.73 -17.81 9.80
C ASN A 142 -2.67 -16.62 9.55
N GLY A 143 -2.59 -16.01 8.37
CA GLY A 143 -3.35 -14.81 7.99
C GLY A 143 -2.69 -13.49 8.41
N ASP A 144 -1.47 -13.53 8.95
CA ASP A 144 -0.67 -12.35 9.26
C ASP A 144 -0.04 -11.77 7.98
N LEU A 145 0.28 -10.47 7.99
CA LEU A 145 1.01 -9.87 6.88
C LEU A 145 2.51 -9.88 7.16
N MET A 146 3.28 -10.33 6.18
CA MET A 146 4.73 -10.22 6.11
C MET A 146 5.08 -9.15 5.09
N ILE A 147 5.63 -8.03 5.56
CA ILE A 147 6.04 -6.91 4.71
C ILE A 147 7.56 -6.94 4.57
N ALA A 148 8.06 -6.95 3.34
CA ALA A 148 9.47 -6.78 3.02
C ALA A 148 9.72 -5.35 2.55
N THR A 149 10.74 -4.69 3.10
CA THR A 149 11.16 -3.34 2.67
C THR A 149 12.63 -3.34 2.27
N ALA A 150 12.92 -2.85 1.07
CA ALA A 150 14.29 -2.69 0.55
C ALA A 150 14.66 -1.19 0.51
N SER A 151 15.83 -0.84 1.05
CA SER A 151 16.25 0.57 1.19
C SER A 151 17.63 0.84 0.58
N GLN A 152 17.90 2.12 0.33
CA GLN A 152 19.23 2.63 -0.02
C GLN A 152 20.26 2.44 1.10
N ASP A 153 19.81 2.14 2.33
CA ASP A 153 20.69 1.80 3.44
C ASP A 153 21.39 0.45 3.27
N THR A 154 21.19 -0.25 2.14
CA THR A 154 21.72 -1.57 1.78
C THR A 154 21.08 -2.76 2.50
N HIS A 155 20.00 -2.53 3.25
CA HIS A 155 19.31 -3.57 4.02
C HIS A 155 17.93 -3.90 3.46
N ILE A 156 17.51 -5.14 3.72
CA ILE A 156 16.12 -5.54 3.65
C ILE A 156 15.62 -5.77 5.08
N ARG A 157 14.46 -5.20 5.41
CA ARG A 157 13.77 -5.47 6.67
C ARG A 157 12.48 -6.21 6.41
N MET A 158 12.17 -7.16 7.30
CA MET A 158 10.92 -7.89 7.35
C MET A 158 10.12 -7.41 8.54
N TRP A 159 8.85 -7.11 8.31
CA TRP A 159 7.89 -6.70 9.33
C TRP A 159 6.74 -7.70 9.34
N LYS A 160 6.47 -8.29 10.50
CA LYS A 160 5.30 -9.12 10.71
C LYS A 160 4.21 -8.26 11.31
N ILE A 161 3.05 -8.15 10.65
CA ILE A 161 1.88 -7.41 11.13
C ILE A 161 0.77 -8.41 11.46
N SER A 162 0.42 -8.45 12.74
CA SER A 162 -0.62 -9.34 13.27
C SER A 162 -1.76 -8.57 13.90
N SER A 163 -2.97 -9.06 13.69
CA SER A 163 -4.20 -8.58 14.32
C SER A 163 -4.48 -9.36 15.61
N HIS A 164 -3.59 -9.34 16.59
CA HIS A 164 -3.89 -9.99 17.85
C HIS A 164 -4.74 -9.05 18.71
N LEU A 165 -5.98 -9.44 18.98
CA LEU A 165 -6.64 -8.96 20.20
C LEU A 165 -5.79 -9.46 21.37
N PRO A 166 -5.34 -8.60 22.30
CA PRO A 166 -4.60 -9.06 23.45
C PRO A 166 -5.49 -10.03 24.24
N GLU A 167 -5.09 -11.31 24.32
CA GLU A 167 -5.85 -12.38 25.00
C GLU A 167 -6.10 -12.13 26.50
N ASN A 168 -5.68 -10.99 27.07
CA ASN A 168 -5.85 -10.71 28.50
C ASN A 168 -5.99 -9.23 28.85
N ARG A 169 -6.84 -8.44 28.17
CA ARG A 169 -7.38 -7.20 28.78
C ARG A 169 -8.85 -6.96 28.45
N CYS A 170 -9.62 -6.89 29.54
CA CYS A 170 -10.96 -6.35 29.74
C CYS A 170 -11.57 -5.59 28.56
N SER A 171 -12.81 -5.99 28.23
CA SER A 171 -13.76 -5.37 27.31
C SER A 171 -13.70 -3.84 27.30
N THR A 172 -13.25 -3.27 26.18
CA THR A 172 -13.81 -2.11 25.44
C THR A 172 -12.68 -1.55 24.57
N ILE A 173 -12.44 -2.12 23.38
CA ILE A 173 -11.63 -1.46 22.36
C ILE A 173 -12.24 -1.77 20.99
N ASP A 174 -12.86 -0.76 20.40
CA ASP A 174 -13.48 -0.77 19.06
C ASP A 174 -12.45 -0.37 17.98
N SER A 175 -11.17 -0.69 18.21
CA SER A 175 -10.05 -0.30 17.34
C SER A 175 -9.10 -1.46 17.12
N MET A 176 -8.79 -1.74 15.85
CA MET A 176 -7.77 -2.68 15.44
C MET A 176 -6.42 -2.31 16.07
N VAL A 177 -5.82 -3.23 16.82
CA VAL A 177 -4.45 -3.09 17.36
C VAL A 177 -3.53 -3.92 16.47
N LEU A 178 -2.58 -3.26 15.81
CA LEU A 178 -1.54 -3.93 15.02
C LEU A 178 -0.34 -4.23 15.92
N ASN A 179 0.01 -5.52 16.04
CA ASN A 179 1.28 -5.93 16.63
C ASN A 179 2.32 -6.08 15.53
N VAL A 180 3.51 -5.55 15.76
CA VAL A 180 4.58 -5.52 14.76
C VAL A 180 5.89 -6.07 15.31
N ASP A 181 6.40 -7.13 14.68
CA ASP A 181 7.74 -7.67 14.94
C ASP A 181 8.65 -7.42 13.73
N ALA A 182 9.92 -7.05 13.97
CA ALA A 182 10.87 -6.70 12.92
C ALA A 182 12.10 -7.62 12.92
N THR A 183 12.56 -8.04 11.74
CA THR A 183 13.82 -8.78 11.53
C THR A 183 14.62 -8.16 10.39
N THR A 184 15.93 -8.02 10.55
CA THR A 184 16.83 -7.39 9.56
C THR A 184 17.72 -8.43 8.90
N PHE A 185 17.84 -8.38 7.57
CA PHE A 185 18.77 -9.20 6.80
C PHE A 185 19.85 -8.34 6.15
N GLN A 186 21.11 -8.74 6.27
CA GLN A 186 22.28 -8.09 5.68
C GLN A 186 22.95 -9.04 4.69
N SER A 187 23.33 -8.55 3.51
CA SER A 187 24.22 -9.29 2.62
C SER A 187 25.67 -9.08 3.06
N SER A 188 26.36 -10.16 3.43
CA SER A 188 27.81 -10.12 3.58
C SER A 188 28.46 -10.22 2.21
N PHE A 189 28.95 -9.12 1.66
CA PHE A 189 29.82 -9.18 0.47
C PHE A 189 31.16 -9.81 0.87
N GLY A 190 31.32 -11.11 0.60
CA GLY A 190 32.62 -11.74 0.53
C GLY A 190 33.37 -11.16 -0.68
N MET A 191 34.45 -10.42 -0.42
CA MET A 191 35.40 -9.99 -1.45
C MET A 191 35.96 -11.25 -2.14
N PHE A 192 35.53 -11.53 -3.37
CA PHE A 192 36.27 -12.43 -4.23
C PHE A 192 37.43 -11.64 -4.83
N HIS A 193 38.66 -11.98 -4.43
CA HIS A 193 39.90 -11.48 -5.00
C HIS A 193 40.12 -12.00 -6.42
#